data_AF-A0A0M3HKK1-F1
#
_entry.id   AF-A0A0M3HKK1-F1
#
_cell.length_a   1.000
_cell.length_b   1.000
_cell.length_c   1.000
_cell.angle_alpha   90.00
_cell.angle_beta   90.00
_cell.angle_gamma   90.00
#
_symmetry.space_group_name_H-M   'P 1'
#
loop_
_entity.id
_entity.type
_entity.pdbx_description
1 polymer ?
#
loop_
_entity_poly.entity_id
_entity_poly.type
_entity_poly.pdbx_seq_one_letter_code
_entity_poly.pdbx_strand_id
1 'polypeptide(L)'
;MLLRGANAVGYSSYPDNVVYRFCDLAVKCGMDVFRVFDSLNYLPNIYVGMDAVGKAGGVIEAAISYTGDVSDPTRTKYDLKYYVDIAEKLVKAGTHILAIKLFYPLDAH
;
A
#
# COMPACT_ATOMS: atom_id res chain seq x y z
N MET A 1 9.57 -5.33 -4.09
CA MET A 1 8.94 -6.27 -3.13
C MET A 1 7.53 -5.82 -2.74
N LEU A 2 6.75 -6.70 -2.11
CA LEU A 2 5.45 -6.37 -1.51
C LEU A 2 5.63 -6.10 -0.01
N LEU A 3 5.29 -4.90 0.43
CA LEU A 3 5.43 -4.44 1.82
C LEU A 3 4.04 -4.14 2.40
N ARG A 4 3.71 -4.75 3.53
CA ARG A 4 2.50 -4.43 4.28
C ARG A 4 2.83 -3.30 5.26
N GLY A 5 2.29 -2.11 5.03
CA GLY A 5 2.72 -0.84 5.65
C GLY A 5 3.27 -0.95 7.09
N ALA A 6 2.41 -1.17 8.07
CA ALA A 6 2.78 -1.26 9.49
C ALA A 6 3.33 -2.63 9.94
N ASN A 7 3.33 -3.63 9.06
CA ASN A 7 3.68 -5.02 9.38
C ASN A 7 4.97 -5.48 8.68
N ALA A 8 5.58 -4.66 7.82
CA ALA A 8 6.64 -5.06 6.90
C ALA A 8 6.27 -6.35 6.13
N VAL A 9 6.87 -7.49 6.50
CA VAL A 9 6.61 -8.83 5.93
C VAL A 9 5.93 -9.79 6.92
N GLY A 10 5.63 -9.34 8.12
CA GLY A 10 5.00 -10.14 9.18
C GLY A 10 3.48 -10.04 9.19
N TYR A 11 2.89 -10.73 10.17
CA TYR A 11 1.43 -10.82 10.36
C TYR A 11 0.91 -10.01 11.54
N SER A 12 1.80 -9.34 12.27
CA SER A 12 1.50 -8.48 13.43
C SER A 12 1.99 -7.06 13.15
N SER A 13 1.39 -6.05 13.78
CA SER A 13 1.92 -4.68 13.71
C SER A 13 3.26 -4.62 14.42
N TYR A 14 4.27 -4.07 13.76
CA TYR A 14 5.56 -3.83 14.39
C TYR A 14 5.67 -2.36 14.81
N PRO A 15 6.46 -2.06 15.85
CA PRO A 15 6.82 -0.68 16.14
C PRO A 15 7.52 -0.05 14.93
N ASP A 16 7.24 1.23 14.70
CA ASP A 16 7.69 1.96 13.50
C ASP A 16 9.19 1.78 13.21
N ASN A 17 10.04 1.86 14.25
CA ASN A 17 11.49 1.72 14.11
C ASN A 17 11.92 0.41 13.44
N VAL A 18 11.17 -0.68 13.62
CA VAL A 18 11.43 -1.96 12.96
C VAL A 18 11.16 -1.85 11.45
N VAL A 19 10.07 -1.21 11.06
CA VAL A 19 9.69 -1.01 9.65
C VAL A 19 10.73 -0.13 8.93
N TYR A 20 11.17 0.96 9.56
CA TYR A 20 12.24 1.81 9.02
C TYR A 20 13.55 1.04 8.82
N ARG A 21 13.98 0.29 9.83
CA ARG A 21 15.21 -0.52 9.75
C ARG A 21 15.12 -1.61 8.68
N PHE A 22 13.96 -2.23 8.54
CA PHE A 22 13.73 -3.23 7.50
C PHE A 22 13.90 -2.62 6.10
N CYS A 23 13.29 -1.47 5.83
CA CYS A 23 13.38 -0.81 4.51
C CYS A 23 14.81 -0.36 4.20
N ASP A 24 15.52 0.23 5.18
CA ASP A 24 16.92 0.65 5.05
C ASP A 24 17.83 -0.53 4.68
N LEU A 25 17.70 -1.67 5.35
CA LEU A 25 18.46 -2.87 5.04
C LEU A 25 18.06 -3.47 3.68
N ALA A 26 16.76 -3.50 3.35
CA ALA A 26 16.28 -4.03 2.08
C ALA A 26 16.87 -3.25 0.88
N VAL A 27 16.89 -1.91 0.93
CA VAL A 27 17.52 -1.08 -0.11
C VAL A 27 19.02 -1.36 -0.20
N LYS A 28 19.73 -1.43 0.94
CA LYS A 28 21.17 -1.77 0.97
C LYS A 28 21.48 -3.16 0.40
N CYS A 29 20.52 -4.07 0.45
CA CYS A 29 20.61 -5.41 -0.16
C CYS A 29 20.14 -5.46 -1.63
N GLY A 30 19.84 -4.32 -2.26
CA GLY A 30 19.49 -4.22 -3.68
C GLY A 30 18.00 -4.26 -3.99
N MET A 31 17.12 -3.96 -3.02
CA MET A 31 15.69 -3.77 -3.30
C MET A 31 15.39 -2.35 -3.77
N ASP A 32 14.90 -2.20 -5.00
CA ASP A 32 14.62 -0.87 -5.56
C ASP A 32 13.17 -0.41 -5.35
N VAL A 33 12.18 -1.22 -5.74
CA VAL A 33 10.76 -0.84 -5.78
C VAL A 33 9.98 -1.51 -4.66
N PHE A 34 9.24 -0.74 -3.88
CA PHE A 34 8.41 -1.23 -2.78
C PHE A 34 6.94 -0.95 -3.05
N ARG A 35 6.18 -2.00 -3.30
CA ARG A 35 4.72 -1.95 -3.36
C ARG A 35 4.16 -1.94 -1.94
N VAL A 36 3.74 -0.77 -1.45
CA VAL A 36 3.23 -0.58 -0.09
C VAL A 36 1.71 -0.66 -0.08
N PHE A 37 1.14 -1.57 0.71
CA PHE A 37 -0.31 -1.70 0.84
C PHE A 37 -0.74 -1.94 2.29
N ASP A 38 -2.03 -1.71 2.56
CA ASP A 38 -2.71 -2.13 3.79
C ASP A 38 -3.96 -2.95 3.41
N SER A 39 -4.27 -3.97 4.22
CA SER A 39 -5.37 -4.90 3.94
C SER A 39 -6.76 -4.25 3.97
N LEU A 40 -6.90 -3.11 4.65
CA LEU A 40 -8.15 -2.37 4.80
C LEU A 40 -8.11 -0.99 4.12
N ASN A 41 -7.07 -0.72 3.33
CA ASN A 41 -6.77 0.61 2.79
C ASN A 41 -6.67 1.69 3.90
N TYR A 42 -6.19 1.32 5.09
CA TYR A 42 -6.00 2.27 6.18
C TYR A 42 -4.77 3.16 5.91
N LEU A 43 -5.03 4.39 5.47
CA LEU A 43 -4.00 5.34 5.03
C LEU A 43 -2.86 5.57 6.01
N PRO A 44 -3.09 5.72 7.34
CA PRO A 44 -1.98 5.90 8.28
C PRO A 44 -0.94 4.77 8.24
N ASN A 45 -1.38 3.51 8.09
CA ASN A 45 -0.45 2.38 7.93
C ASN A 45 0.34 2.47 6.62
N ILE A 46 -0.32 2.88 5.54
CA ILE A 46 0.33 3.05 4.23
C ILE A 46 1.38 4.15 4.32
N TYR A 47 1.06 5.29 4.97
CA TYR A 47 1.99 6.41 5.12
C TYR A 47 3.25 6.04 5.90
N VAL A 48 3.14 5.25 6.97
CA VAL A 48 4.32 4.73 7.70
C VAL A 48 5.23 3.92 6.76
N GLY A 49 4.65 3.04 5.94
CA GLY A 49 5.41 2.27 4.97
C GLY A 49 6.02 3.13 3.86
N MET A 50 5.28 4.11 3.34
CA MET A 50 5.78 5.05 2.33
C MET A 50 6.95 5.88 2.85
N ASP A 51 6.83 6.44 4.06
CA ASP A 51 7.90 7.23 4.67
C ASP A 51 9.15 6.38 4.97
N ALA A 52 8.96 5.13 5.42
CA ALA A 52 10.07 4.20 5.63
C ALA A 52 10.84 3.87 4.34
N VAL A 53 10.12 3.62 3.24
CA VAL A 53 10.73 3.38 1.92
C VAL A 53 11.41 4.64 1.38
N GLY A 54 10.74 5.79 1.48
CA GLY A 54 11.26 7.07 1.00
C GLY A 54 12.56 7.47 1.71
N LYS A 55 12.61 7.33 3.04
CA LYS A 55 13.84 7.58 3.82
C LYS A 55 14.96 6.60 3.52
N ALA A 56 14.63 5.36 3.14
CA ALA A 56 15.61 4.37 2.70
C ALA A 56 16.14 4.64 1.28
N GLY A 57 15.50 5.53 0.51
CA GLY A 57 15.88 5.84 -0.87
C GLY A 57 15.27 4.91 -1.92
N GLY A 58 14.26 4.10 -1.56
CA GLY A 58 13.56 3.21 -2.47
C GLY A 58 12.45 3.90 -3.27
N VAL A 59 12.04 3.28 -4.38
CA VAL A 59 10.87 3.72 -5.16
C VAL A 59 9.59 3.28 -4.46
N ILE A 60 8.85 4.25 -3.95
CA ILE A 60 7.50 4.10 -3.40
C ILE A 60 6.47 3.81 -4.51
N GLU A 61 5.86 2.62 -4.44
CA GLU A 61 4.66 2.27 -5.19
C GLU A 61 3.51 2.02 -4.21
N ALA A 62 2.74 3.06 -3.87
CA ALA A 62 1.57 2.91 -3.01
C ALA A 62 0.44 2.18 -3.75
N ALA A 63 -0.14 1.17 -3.11
CA ALA A 63 -1.13 0.30 -3.70
C ALA A 63 -2.48 0.36 -2.99
N ILE A 64 -3.55 0.52 -3.78
CA ILE A 64 -4.93 0.46 -3.31
C ILE A 64 -5.43 -0.97 -3.49
N SER A 65 -5.88 -1.60 -2.40
CA SER A 65 -6.52 -2.92 -2.45
C SER A 65 -7.93 -2.75 -3.01
N TYR A 66 -8.22 -3.39 -4.15
CA TYR A 66 -9.51 -3.31 -4.82
C TYR A 66 -10.46 -4.42 -4.35
N THR A 67 -11.73 -4.07 -4.17
CA THR A 67 -12.85 -4.99 -3.91
C THR A 67 -14.14 -4.44 -4.50
N GLY A 68 -15.14 -5.29 -4.65
CA GLY A 68 -16.44 -4.91 -5.21
C GLY A 68 -16.40 -4.70 -6.72
N ASP A 69 -17.32 -3.91 -7.21
CA ASP A 69 -17.49 -3.61 -8.63
C ASP A 69 -17.87 -2.13 -8.79
N VAL A 70 -16.94 -1.31 -9.30
CA VAL A 70 -17.17 0.13 -9.52
C VAL A 70 -18.13 0.41 -10.68
N SER A 71 -18.44 -0.59 -11.50
CA SER A 71 -19.42 -0.48 -12.59
C SER A 71 -20.85 -0.76 -12.12
N ASP A 72 -21.04 -1.34 -10.94
CA ASP A 72 -22.34 -1.61 -10.33
C ASP A 72 -22.79 -0.43 -9.44
N PRO A 73 -23.77 0.38 -9.86
CA PRO A 73 -24.20 1.57 -9.12
C PRO A 73 -24.95 1.23 -7.81
N THR A 74 -25.35 -0.03 -7.60
CA THR A 74 -26.04 -0.45 -6.37
C THR A 74 -25.05 -0.66 -5.21
N ARG A 75 -23.76 -0.83 -5.50
CA ARG A 75 -22.68 -1.06 -4.54
C ARG A 75 -22.02 0.25 -4.12
N THR A 76 -22.62 0.93 -3.15
CA THR A 76 -22.19 2.29 -2.76
C THR A 76 -20.99 2.36 -1.81
N LYS A 77 -20.62 1.27 -1.13
CA LYS A 77 -19.55 1.29 -0.11
C LYS A 77 -18.15 1.50 -0.68
N TYR A 78 -17.86 0.90 -1.83
CA TYR A 78 -16.57 0.95 -2.51
C TYR A 78 -16.78 1.43 -3.96
N ASP A 79 -17.39 2.61 -4.08
CA ASP A 79 -17.67 3.24 -5.36
C ASP A 79 -16.42 3.85 -6.01
N LEU A 80 -16.54 4.39 -7.22
CA LEU A 80 -15.41 5.05 -7.89
C LEU A 80 -14.85 6.21 -7.06
N LYS A 81 -15.71 6.95 -6.35
CA LYS A 81 -15.31 8.10 -5.54
C LYS A 81 -14.38 7.66 -4.40
N TYR A 82 -14.70 6.57 -3.70
CA TYR A 82 -13.86 5.99 -2.66
C TYR A 82 -12.42 5.76 -3.15
N TYR A 83 -12.27 5.15 -4.34
CA TYR A 83 -10.94 4.85 -4.89
C TYR A 83 -10.20 6.12 -5.34
N VAL A 84 -10.88 7.06 -5.98
CA VAL A 84 -10.28 8.35 -6.40
C VAL A 84 -9.82 9.17 -5.20
N ASP A 85 -10.63 9.25 -4.14
CA ASP A 85 -10.29 9.98 -2.91
C ASP A 85 -9.02 9.41 -2.25
N ILE A 86 -8.84 8.09 -2.27
CA ILE A 86 -7.64 7.43 -1.75
C ILE A 86 -6.44 7.70 -2.67
N ALA A 87 -6.62 7.57 -3.98
CA ALA A 87 -5.57 7.84 -4.96
C ALA A 87 -5.01 9.26 -4.82
N GLU A 88 -5.87 10.28 -4.70
CA GLU A 88 -5.45 11.66 -4.48
C GLU A 88 -4.62 11.84 -3.20
N LYS A 89 -5.01 11.16 -2.12
CA LYS A 89 -4.28 11.22 -0.84
C LYS A 89 -2.90 10.56 -0.94
N LEU A 90 -2.79 9.43 -1.65
CA LEU A 90 -1.51 8.76 -1.89
C LEU A 90 -0.57 9.57 -2.80
N VAL A 91 -1.11 10.23 -3.83
CA VAL A 91 -0.36 11.15 -4.69
C VAL A 91 0.14 12.36 -3.89
N LYS A 92 -0.73 12.99 -3.09
CA LYS A 92 -0.34 14.10 -2.20
C LYS A 92 0.70 13.69 -1.15
N ALA A 93 0.67 12.44 -0.70
CA ALA A 93 1.67 11.87 0.21
C ALA A 93 3.01 11.51 -0.47
N GLY A 94 3.13 11.67 -1.80
CA GLY A 94 4.40 11.53 -2.52
C GLY A 94 4.70 10.12 -3.03
N THR A 95 3.68 9.32 -3.38
CA THR A 95 3.95 8.07 -4.11
C THR A 95 4.56 8.35 -5.49
N HIS A 96 5.56 7.56 -5.91
CA HIS A 96 6.14 7.70 -7.26
C HIS A 96 5.29 6.97 -8.31
N ILE A 97 4.75 5.82 -7.93
CA ILE A 97 3.89 4.97 -8.75
C ILE A 97 2.62 4.68 -7.95
N LEU A 98 1.45 4.72 -8.59
CA LEU A 98 0.19 4.29 -8.00
C LEU A 98 -0.18 2.93 -8.55
N ALA A 99 -0.45 1.95 -7.68
CA ALA A 99 -0.86 0.61 -8.06
C ALA A 99 -2.30 0.31 -7.63
N ILE A 100 -3.03 -0.43 -8.46
CA ILE A 100 -4.30 -1.06 -8.09
C ILE A 100 -4.02 -2.55 -7.86
N LYS A 101 -4.23 -3.01 -6.63
CA LYS A 101 -3.98 -4.39 -6.23
C LYS A 101 -5.29 -5.17 -6.19
N LEU A 102 -5.48 -6.03 -7.18
CA LEU A 102 -6.54 -7.04 -7.20
C LEU A 102 -6.07 -8.27 -6.42
N PHE A 103 -6.77 -8.62 -5.34
CA PHE A 103 -6.70 -9.98 -4.80
C PHE A 103 -7.61 -10.85 -5.65
N TYR A 104 -7.14 -12.01 -6.11
CA TYR A 104 -7.98 -12.95 -6.86
C TYR A 104 -9.29 -13.18 -6.10
N PRO A 105 -10.46 -13.13 -6.78
CA PRO A 105 -11.70 -13.51 -6.14
C PRO A 105 -11.60 -14.96 -5.69
N LEU A 106 -11.92 -15.22 -4.41
CA LEU A 106 -12.11 -16.57 -3.89
C LEU A 106 -13.25 -17.31 -4.60
N ASP A 107 -14.03 -16.60 -5.42
CA ASP A 107 -15.23 -17.08 -6.11
C ASP A 107 -14.97 -17.38 -7.61
N ALA A 108 -13.72 -17.58 -8.03
CA ALA A 108 -13.36 -17.93 -9.42
C ALA A 108 -13.52 -19.43 -9.75
N HIS A 109 -14.42 -20.15 -9.07
CA HIS A 109 -14.77 -21.54 -9.33
C HIS A 109 -16.27 -21.70 -9.58
#